data_AF-A0A0V0YDV0-F1
#
_entry.id   AF-A0A0V0YDV0-F1
#
_cell.length_a   1.000
_cell.length_b   1.000
_cell.length_c   1.000
_cell.angle_alpha   90.00
_cell.angle_beta   90.00
_cell.angle_gamma   90.00
#
_symmetry.space_group_name_H-M   'P 1'
#
loop_
_entity.id
_entity.type
_entity.pdbx_description
1 polymer ?
#
loop_
_entity_poly.entity_id
_entity_poly.type
_entity_poly.pdbx_seq_one_letter_code
_entity_poly.pdbx_strand_id
1 'polypeptide(L)'
;MHPLRVRELILRMVSAVFLWAFASFYHQVPGLYGDEGILPVRSVLKCKGDIVHCAFLNEAPTAVYIFQRLLFFSPSQALEATALLGIIVSALSCYFLYFRSAIIYFILWYLYFSCVQVGQDFMWFQWYNLFGQLIVFYYVIVVVVG
;
A
#
# COMPACT_ATOMS: atom_id res chain seq x y z
N MET A 1 15.58 26.89 -14.20
CA MET A 1 14.60 25.78 -14.18
C MET A 1 13.32 26.30 -13.57
N HIS A 2 12.18 26.22 -14.27
CA HIS A 2 10.90 26.68 -13.71
C HIS A 2 10.48 25.75 -12.55
N PRO A 3 10.03 26.30 -11.40
CA PRO A 3 9.72 25.52 -10.19
C PRO A 3 8.67 24.41 -10.43
N LEU A 4 7.77 24.62 -11.39
CA LEU A 4 6.75 23.65 -11.78
C LEU A 4 7.32 22.36 -12.39
N ARG A 5 8.39 22.45 -13.20
CA ARG A 5 9.00 21.26 -13.83
C ARG A 5 9.72 20.37 -12.82
N VAL A 6 10.33 20.98 -11.80
CA VAL A 6 11.02 20.25 -10.73
C VAL A 6 9.99 19.47 -9.90
N ARG A 7 8.87 20.10 -9.55
CA ARG A 7 7.76 19.45 -8.85
C ARG A 7 7.21 18.26 -9.64
N GLU A 8 6.96 18.41 -10.94
CA GLU A 8 6.47 17.31 -11.77
C GLU A 8 7.44 16.14 -11.85
N LEU A 9 8.75 16.42 -11.96
CA LEU A 9 9.78 15.40 -11.97
C LEU A 9 9.82 14.63 -10.65
N ILE A 10 9.76 15.33 -9.51
CA ILE A 10 9.72 14.73 -8.17
C ILE A 10 8.49 13.82 -8.04
N LEU A 11 7.30 14.31 -8.38
CA LEU A 11 6.06 13.53 -8.31
C LEU A 11 6.12 12.27 -9.18
N ARG A 12 6.68 12.38 -10.39
CA ARG A 12 6.91 11.22 -11.26
C ARG A 12 7.86 10.21 -10.64
N MET A 13 8.95 10.66 -10.01
CA MET A 13 9.89 9.78 -9.33
C MET A 13 9.24 9.06 -8.13
N VAL A 14 8.44 9.78 -7.34
CA VAL A 14 7.66 9.17 -6.23
C VAL A 14 6.70 8.10 -6.75
N SER A 15 6.00 8.37 -7.86
CA SER A 15 5.14 7.37 -8.52
C SER A 15 5.92 6.13 -8.96
N ALA A 16 7.13 6.30 -9.49
CA ALA A 16 7.99 5.19 -9.90
C ALA A 16 8.46 4.35 -8.69
N VAL A 17 8.75 4.98 -7.56
CA VAL A 17 9.09 4.28 -6.30
C VAL A 17 7.92 3.43 -5.82
N PHE A 18 6.71 3.99 -5.79
CA PHE A 18 5.50 3.23 -5.44
C PHE A 18 5.26 2.05 -6.39
N LEU A 19 5.40 2.27 -7.71
CA LEU A 19 5.24 1.22 -8.71
C LEU A 19 6.20 0.05 -8.43
N TRP A 20 7.47 0.35 -8.17
CA TRP A 20 8.47 -0.68 -7.90
C TRP A 20 8.23 -1.38 -6.55
N ALA A 21 7.79 -0.64 -5.53
CA ALA A 21 7.45 -1.19 -4.23
C ALA A 21 6.28 -2.18 -4.33
N PHE A 22 5.19 -1.80 -5.02
CA PHE A 22 4.05 -2.70 -5.21
C PHE A 22 4.38 -3.89 -6.11
N ALA A 23 5.18 -3.70 -7.17
CA ALA A 23 5.61 -4.80 -8.05
C ALA A 23 6.49 -5.82 -7.30
N SER A 24 7.45 -5.32 -6.52
CA SER A 24 8.30 -6.16 -5.66
C SER A 24 7.47 -6.92 -4.62
N PHE A 25 6.51 -6.24 -3.99
CA PHE A 25 5.62 -6.88 -3.02
C PHE A 25 4.74 -7.94 -3.68
N TYR A 26 4.08 -7.63 -4.80
CA TYR A 26 3.22 -8.54 -5.55
C TYR A 26 3.94 -9.85 -5.89
N HIS A 27 5.20 -9.79 -6.32
CA HIS A 27 5.97 -10.99 -6.62
C HIS A 27 6.25 -11.87 -5.39
N GLN A 28 6.35 -11.26 -4.20
CA GLN A 28 6.58 -11.97 -2.95
C GLN A 28 5.30 -12.55 -2.33
N VAL A 29 4.12 -12.04 -2.70
CA VAL A 29 2.85 -12.46 -2.08
C VAL A 29 2.58 -13.96 -2.20
N PRO A 30 2.67 -14.61 -3.38
CA PRO A 30 2.37 -16.03 -3.49
C PRO A 30 3.30 -16.92 -2.65
N GLY A 31 4.58 -16.55 -2.55
CA GLY A 31 5.59 -17.34 -1.84
C GLY A 31 5.59 -17.14 -0.32
N LEU A 32 5.25 -15.93 0.14
CA LEU A 32 5.32 -15.59 1.56
C LEU A 32 3.96 -15.71 2.26
N TYR A 33 2.91 -15.24 1.59
CA TYR A 33 1.60 -14.95 2.14
C TYR A 33 0.47 -15.83 1.57
N GLY A 34 0.80 -16.70 0.60
CA GLY A 34 -0.12 -17.70 0.04
C GLY A 34 -0.60 -18.72 1.09
N ASP A 35 -1.56 -19.55 0.70
CA ASP A 35 -2.11 -20.58 1.60
C ASP A 35 -1.04 -21.62 2.04
N GLU A 36 -0.02 -21.86 1.20
CA GLU A 36 1.18 -22.67 1.50
C GLU A 36 2.43 -21.79 1.77
N GLY A 37 2.22 -20.50 2.05
CA GLY A 37 3.29 -19.53 2.29
C GLY A 37 3.94 -19.68 3.66
N ILE A 38 5.13 -19.09 3.82
CA ILE A 38 5.89 -19.11 5.08
C ILE A 38 5.10 -18.48 6.24
N LEU A 39 4.32 -17.42 5.97
CA LEU A 39 3.37 -16.82 6.91
C LEU A 39 1.98 -16.68 6.27
N PRO A 40 1.07 -17.64 6.48
CA PRO A 40 -0.24 -17.59 5.86
C PRO A 40 -1.08 -16.43 6.43
N VAL A 41 -1.54 -15.54 5.55
CA VAL A 41 -2.36 -14.35 5.87
C VAL A 41 -3.64 -14.72 6.63
N ARG A 42 -4.12 -15.95 6.44
CA ARG A 42 -5.29 -16.50 7.12
C ARG A 42 -5.14 -16.56 8.65
N SER A 43 -3.90 -16.54 9.17
CA SER A 43 -3.61 -16.47 10.60
C SER A 43 -3.78 -15.06 11.18
N VAL A 44 -3.51 -14.03 10.37
CA VAL A 44 -3.59 -12.60 10.73
C VAL A 44 -5.04 -12.11 10.76
N LEU A 45 -5.86 -12.58 9.82
CA LEU A 45 -7.27 -12.22 9.71
C LEU A 45 -8.19 -13.10 10.58
N LYS A 46 -7.65 -14.05 11.37
CA LYS A 46 -8.43 -14.87 12.32
C LYS A 46 -8.79 -14.06 13.56
N CYS A 47 -9.79 -13.21 13.41
CA CYS A 47 -10.43 -12.53 14.51
C CYS A 47 -11.34 -13.48 15.29
N LYS A 48 -10.94 -13.80 16.52
CA LYS A 48 -11.61 -14.75 17.42
C LYS A 48 -12.64 -14.07 18.35
N GLY A 49 -13.04 -12.83 18.07
CA GLY A 49 -13.91 -12.01 18.92
C GLY A 49 -14.76 -10.99 18.16
N ASP A 50 -15.47 -10.15 18.91
CA ASP A 50 -16.49 -9.23 18.40
C ASP A 50 -15.95 -8.23 17.36
N ILE A 51 -16.75 -8.00 16.32
CA ILE A 51 -16.36 -7.42 15.02
C ILE A 51 -15.76 -6.01 15.17
N VAL A 52 -16.26 -5.26 16.15
CA VAL A 52 -15.85 -3.88 16.46
C VAL A 52 -14.50 -3.84 17.19
N HIS A 53 -14.25 -4.82 18.07
CA HIS A 53 -13.01 -4.90 18.85
C HIS A 53 -11.83 -5.31 17.98
N CYS A 54 -12.09 -6.15 16.98
CA CYS A 54 -11.09 -6.61 16.04
C CYS A 54 -10.69 -5.55 14.99
N ALA A 55 -11.61 -4.65 14.63
CA ALA A 55 -11.30 -3.48 13.82
C ALA A 55 -10.49 -2.42 14.59
N PHE A 56 -10.61 -2.41 15.92
CA PHE A 56 -9.90 -1.47 16.81
C PHE A 56 -8.53 -2.01 17.26
N LEU A 57 -8.39 -3.31 17.51
CA LEU A 57 -7.12 -3.97 17.85
C LEU A 57 -6.19 -4.18 16.64
N ASN A 58 -6.74 -4.21 15.42
CA ASN A 58 -5.96 -4.22 14.16
C ASN A 58 -5.93 -2.83 13.47
N GLU A 59 -6.29 -1.76 14.19
CA GLU A 59 -6.11 -0.34 13.85
C GLU A 59 -6.24 0.06 12.36
N ALA A 60 -7.51 0.18 11.93
CA ALA A 60 -8.03 0.72 10.65
C ALA A 60 -8.51 -0.34 9.64
N PRO A 61 -9.65 -0.11 8.96
CA PRO A 61 -10.06 -0.98 7.87
C PRO A 61 -8.98 -0.92 6.79
N THR A 62 -8.33 -2.06 6.49
CA THR A 62 -7.36 -2.14 5.40
C THR A 62 -8.08 -2.31 4.07
N ALA A 63 -7.45 -1.86 2.98
CA ALA A 63 -7.94 -2.13 1.63
C ALA A 63 -8.13 -3.65 1.38
N VAL A 64 -7.27 -4.47 1.99
CA VAL A 64 -7.35 -5.94 1.95
C VAL A 64 -8.67 -6.43 2.55
N TYR A 65 -9.07 -5.90 3.71
CA TYR A 65 -10.35 -6.23 4.34
C TYR A 65 -11.56 -5.80 3.49
N ILE A 66 -11.45 -4.64 2.83
CA ILE A 66 -12.47 -4.14 1.91
C ILE A 66 -12.62 -5.09 0.70
N PHE A 67 -11.52 -5.53 0.09
CA PHE A 67 -11.54 -6.49 -1.02
C PHE A 67 -12.10 -7.85 -0.60
N GLN A 68 -11.73 -8.35 0.57
CA GLN A 68 -12.27 -9.59 1.12
C GLN A 68 -13.79 -9.51 1.29
N ARG A 69 -14.31 -8.38 1.77
CA ARG A 69 -15.76 -8.21 2.03
C ARG A 69 -16.59 -7.90 0.79
N LEU A 70 -16.06 -7.11 -0.15
CA LEU A 70 -16.78 -6.73 -1.37
C LEU A 70 -16.69 -7.78 -2.47
N LEU A 71 -15.54 -8.46 -2.60
CA LEU A 71 -15.26 -9.39 -3.70
C LEU A 71 -15.18 -10.85 -3.25
N PHE A 72 -15.36 -11.15 -1.95
CA PHE A 72 -15.30 -12.50 -1.38
C PHE A 72 -14.00 -13.25 -1.68
N PHE A 73 -12.90 -12.52 -1.85
CA PHE A 73 -11.58 -13.08 -2.12
C PHE A 73 -10.99 -13.79 -0.90
N SER A 74 -10.15 -14.80 -1.15
CA SER A 74 -9.31 -15.34 -0.08
C SER A 74 -8.38 -14.24 0.45
N PRO A 75 -7.92 -14.31 1.71
CA PRO A 75 -7.01 -13.33 2.28
C PRO A 75 -5.74 -13.07 1.44
N SER A 76 -5.18 -14.12 0.84
CA SER A 76 -4.05 -14.03 -0.08
C SER A 76 -4.43 -13.30 -1.38
N GLN A 77 -5.55 -13.66 -2.01
CA GLN A 77 -6.05 -13.00 -3.21
C GLN A 77 -6.41 -11.53 -2.97
N ALA A 78 -6.94 -11.18 -1.81
CA ALA A 78 -7.24 -9.80 -1.44
C ALA A 78 -5.95 -8.95 -1.30
N LEU A 79 -4.88 -9.54 -0.79
CA LEU A 79 -3.56 -8.91 -0.69
C LEU A 79 -2.93 -8.73 -2.09
N GLU A 80 -2.99 -9.76 -2.94
CA GLU A 80 -2.55 -9.67 -4.34
C GLU A 80 -3.32 -8.60 -5.12
N ALA A 81 -4.65 -8.55 -4.97
CA ALA A 81 -5.51 -7.56 -5.61
C ALA A 81 -5.18 -6.13 -5.14
N THR A 82 -4.89 -5.95 -3.85
CA THR A 82 -4.46 -4.65 -3.29
C THR A 82 -3.15 -4.20 -3.90
N ALA A 83 -2.16 -5.11 -3.99
CA ALA A 83 -0.88 -4.81 -4.61
C ALA A 83 -1.02 -4.50 -6.11
N LEU A 84 -1.84 -5.27 -6.84
CA LEU A 84 -2.11 -5.05 -8.25
C LEU A 84 -2.80 -3.71 -8.50
N LEU A 85 -3.77 -3.32 -7.66
CA LEU A 85 -4.37 -2.00 -7.72
C LEU A 85 -3.32 -0.90 -7.51
N GLY A 86 -2.42 -1.07 -6.53
CA GLY A 86 -1.31 -0.16 -6.28
C GLY A 86 -0.38 0.01 -7.50
N ILE A 87 -0.06 -1.09 -8.20
CA ILE A 87 0.70 -1.09 -9.46
C ILE A 87 -0.02 -0.25 -10.52
N ILE A 88 -1.31 -0.51 -10.74
CA ILE A 88 -2.11 0.18 -11.77
C ILE A 88 -2.17 1.68 -11.48
N VAL A 89 -2.50 2.07 -10.25
CA VAL A 89 -2.62 3.49 -9.87
C VAL A 89 -1.26 4.20 -9.98
N SER A 90 -0.16 3.54 -9.59
CA SER A 90 1.19 4.10 -9.67
C SER A 90 1.67 4.24 -11.12
N ALA A 91 1.33 3.28 -11.99
CA ALA A 91 1.61 3.37 -13.41
C ALA A 91 0.84 4.55 -14.03
N LEU A 92 -0.45 4.67 -13.72
CA LEU A 92 -1.28 5.78 -14.19
C LEU A 92 -0.72 7.14 -13.74
N SER A 93 -0.29 7.29 -12.49
CA SER A 93 0.32 8.55 -12.01
C SER A 93 1.70 8.83 -12.63
N CYS A 94 2.43 7.80 -13.05
CA CYS A 94 3.71 7.95 -13.75
C CYS A 94 3.51 8.50 -15.17
N TYR A 95 2.52 7.98 -15.91
CA TYR A 95 2.26 8.37 -17.30
C TYR A 95 1.36 9.60 -17.46
N PHE A 96 0.32 9.73 -16.65
CA PHE A 96 -0.69 10.78 -16.80
C PHE A 96 -0.55 11.88 -15.74
N LEU A 97 -0.42 13.12 -16.20
CA LEU A 97 -0.35 14.32 -15.34
C LEU A 97 -1.60 14.48 -14.46
N TYR A 98 -2.79 14.12 -14.98
CA TYR A 98 -4.07 14.22 -14.26
C TYR A 98 -4.10 13.37 -12.98
N PHE A 99 -3.38 12.24 -12.98
CA PHE A 99 -3.30 11.33 -11.84
C PHE A 99 -2.22 11.72 -10.83
N ARG A 100 -1.51 12.85 -11.02
CA ARG A 100 -0.51 13.36 -10.06
C ARG A 100 -1.13 14.34 -9.08
N SER A 101 -2.27 13.97 -8.50
CA SER A 101 -2.98 14.75 -7.49
C SER A 101 -2.69 14.23 -6.08
N ALA A 102 -2.85 15.10 -5.08
CA ALA A 102 -2.74 14.75 -3.68
C ALA A 102 -3.56 13.49 -3.33
N ILE A 103 -4.81 13.45 -3.79
CA ILE A 103 -5.74 12.33 -3.56
C ILE A 103 -5.17 11.00 -4.05
N ILE A 104 -4.56 10.97 -5.24
CA ILE A 104 -4.00 9.72 -5.78
C ILE A 104 -2.83 9.22 -4.95
N TYR A 105 -1.92 10.12 -4.52
CA TYR A 105 -0.82 9.72 -3.65
C TYR A 105 -1.29 9.31 -2.25
N PHE A 106 -2.37 9.91 -1.74
CA PHE A 106 -3.02 9.45 -0.50
C PHE A 106 -3.59 8.03 -0.65
N ILE A 107 -4.24 7.74 -1.78
CA ILE A 107 -4.73 6.38 -2.09
C ILE A 107 -3.55 5.40 -2.17
N LEU A 108 -2.48 5.74 -2.89
CA LEU A 108 -1.27 4.92 -2.99
C LEU A 108 -0.64 4.64 -1.62
N TRP A 109 -0.54 5.67 -0.79
CA TRP A 109 -0.07 5.53 0.58
C TRP A 109 -0.96 4.60 1.39
N TYR A 110 -2.29 4.76 1.34
CA TYR A 110 -3.23 3.94 2.09
C TYR A 110 -3.21 2.46 1.63
N LEU A 111 -3.09 2.21 0.32
CA LEU A 111 -2.90 0.86 -0.21
C LEU A 111 -1.59 0.25 0.29
N TYR A 112 -0.49 1.02 0.30
CA TYR A 112 0.80 0.55 0.79
C TYR A 112 0.76 0.28 2.29
N PHE A 113 0.15 1.17 3.08
CA PHE A 113 -0.06 1.00 4.51
C PHE A 113 -0.86 -0.27 4.82
N SER A 114 -1.91 -0.53 4.03
CA SER A 114 -2.69 -1.77 4.14
C SER A 114 -1.84 -3.02 3.92
N CYS A 115 -0.94 -3.00 2.93
CA CYS A 115 0.00 -4.10 2.70
C CYS A 115 1.00 -4.29 3.84
N VAL A 116 1.54 -3.20 4.40
CA VAL A 116 2.47 -3.23 5.54
C VAL A 116 1.80 -3.83 6.77
N GLN A 117 0.57 -3.41 7.07
CA GLN A 117 -0.18 -3.87 8.24
C GLN A 117 -0.50 -5.37 8.17
N VAL A 118 -0.82 -5.88 6.98
CA VAL A 118 -1.08 -7.31 6.76
C VAL A 118 0.21 -8.13 6.64
N GLY A 119 1.31 -7.52 6.18
CA GLY A 119 2.60 -8.18 5.96
C GLY A 119 3.43 -8.49 7.22
N GLN A 120 2.96 -8.09 8.41
CA GLN A 120 3.50 -8.49 9.71
C GLN A 120 5.04 -8.41 9.80
N ASP A 121 5.70 -9.42 10.38
CA ASP A 121 7.12 -9.45 10.73
C ASP A 121 8.06 -9.18 9.54
N PHE A 122 7.70 -9.63 8.34
CA PHE A 122 8.51 -9.42 7.14
C PHE A 122 8.51 -7.96 6.65
N MET A 123 7.37 -7.28 6.76
CA MET A 123 7.26 -5.84 6.45
C MET A 123 7.69 -4.95 7.62
N TRP A 124 7.83 -5.52 8.82
CA TRP A 124 8.28 -4.79 9.99
C TRP A 124 9.81 -4.65 10.08
N PHE A 125 10.58 -5.40 9.26
CA PHE A 125 12.02 -5.18 9.11
C PHE A 125 12.30 -3.71 8.75
N GLN A 126 13.27 -3.11 9.45
CA GLN A 126 13.45 -1.65 9.63
C GLN A 126 13.39 -0.80 8.34
N TRP A 127 13.77 -1.36 7.19
CA TRP A 127 13.84 -0.65 5.91
C TRP A 127 12.45 -0.35 5.32
N TYR A 128 11.46 -1.23 5.47
CA TYR A 128 10.12 -1.06 4.88
C TYR A 128 9.25 -0.05 5.64
N ASN A 129 9.38 0.00 6.97
CA ASN A 129 8.76 1.06 7.79
C ASN A 129 9.36 2.44 7.51
N LEU A 130 10.68 2.52 7.27
CA LEU A 130 11.36 3.78 6.96
C LEU A 130 10.85 4.37 5.64
N PHE A 131 10.62 3.55 4.60
CA PHE A 131 10.06 4.01 3.33
C PHE A 131 8.64 4.56 3.47
N GLY A 132 7.77 3.89 4.22
CA GLY A 132 6.40 4.36 4.48
C GLY A 132 6.37 5.70 5.21
N GLN A 133 7.20 5.85 6.25
CA GLN A 133 7.29 7.09 7.03
C GLN A 133 7.93 8.25 6.24
N LEU A 134 8.97 7.98 5.45
CA LEU A 134 9.62 8.98 4.59
C LEU A 134 8.66 9.54 3.54
N ILE A 135 7.80 8.70 2.96
CA ILE A 135 6.79 9.13 1.99
C ILE A 135 5.72 10.02 2.64
N VAL A 136 5.24 9.69 3.85
CA VAL A 136 4.32 10.54 4.63
C VAL A 136 4.95 11.89 4.94
N PHE A 137 6.21 11.89 5.38
CA PHE A 137 6.95 13.11 5.70
C PHE A 137 7.12 14.00 4.47
N TYR A 138 7.49 13.41 3.33
CA TYR A 138 7.60 14.13 2.05
C TYR A 138 6.24 14.64 1.55
N TYR A 139 5.17 13.89 1.75
CA TYR A 139 3.82 14.28 1.37
C TYR A 139 3.31 15.48 2.17
N VAL A 140 3.52 15.48 3.49
CA VAL A 140 3.20 16.65 4.34
C VAL A 140 3.99 17.88 3.90
N ILE A 141 5.29 17.73 3.61
CA ILE A 141 6.15 18.86 3.23
C ILE A 141 5.81 19.41 1.83
N VAL A 142 5.57 18.53 0.84
CA VAL A 142 5.40 18.98 -0.56
C VAL A 142 3.96 19.38 -0.89
N VAL A 143 2.96 18.86 -0.16
CA VAL A 143 1.54 19.07 -0.47
C VAL A 143 0.84 20.02 0.51
N VAL A 144 1.27 20.09 1.78
CA VAL A 144 0.63 20.97 2.79
C VAL A 144 1.37 22.31 2.91
N VAL A 145 2.69 22.33 2.70
CA VAL A 145 3.53 23.54 2.89
C VAL A 145 3.86 24.24 1.55
N GLY A 146 3.59 23.61 0.41
CA GLY A 146 3.94 24.10 -0.94
C GLY A 146 2.78 24.71 -1.72
#